data_AF-A0A1G6AF44-F1
#
_entry.id   AF-A0A1G6AF44-F1
#
_cell.length_a   1.000
_cell.length_b   1.000
_cell.length_c   1.000
_cell.angle_alpha   90.00
_cell.angle_beta   90.00
_cell.angle_gamma   90.00
#
_symmetry.space_group_name_H-M   'P 1'
#
loop_
_entity.id
_entity.type
_entity.pdbx_description
1 polymer ?
#
loop_
_entity_poly.entity_id
_entity_poly.type
_entity_poly.pdbx_seq_one_letter_code
_entity_poly.pdbx_strand_id
1 'polypeptide(L)'
;MLYDISQEVFSCTVFPGDPKPEKKTLMSVSKGDVCNLTGLSMCAHNGTHVDAPYHFLNDGKTIDQVGLEPFIGDCFVVRHEGNVSAEDAESFLKRAEEAGAGERLLIGGKATVTAEAAKVFAARGLLLIGNESQTVGPEDAPMEVHLILLGAGTVLLEGIRLEGIPEGKYLLMAQPLNLGGCDGSPCRAVLQGRAPGPSADGATPPQATECRKTDSDAAGPNKAVNQTSGAIKSANPNAKRVKSFGQAFSKGLRVKGRALAGRGTESHSARKRRPRRCTKKTVGRESRPTALFFVDEPYSAPEKLTSCTRRKQQGSEATARISVP
;
A
#
# COMPACT_ATOMS: atom_id res chain seq x y z
N MET A 1 0.99 20.36 -12.24
CA MET A 1 0.91 20.62 -10.79
C MET A 1 0.98 19.27 -10.07
N LEU A 2 1.65 19.19 -8.92
CA LEU A 2 1.62 17.98 -8.07
C LEU A 2 0.81 18.28 -6.80
N TYR A 3 -0.07 17.35 -6.44
CA TYR A 3 -0.86 17.39 -5.22
C TYR A 3 -0.48 16.20 -4.36
N ASP A 4 0.04 16.46 -3.17
CA ASP A 4 0.23 15.44 -2.16
C ASP A 4 -1.09 15.19 -1.44
N ILE A 5 -1.65 14.01 -1.68
CA ILE A 5 -2.96 13.59 -1.14
C ILE A 5 -2.78 12.61 0.01
N SER A 6 -1.61 12.60 0.65
CA SER A 6 -1.31 11.69 1.76
C SER A 6 -1.52 12.34 3.13
N GLN A 7 -1.84 11.53 4.13
CA GLN A 7 -1.79 11.90 5.54
C GLN A 7 -0.35 11.87 6.07
N GLU A 8 -0.03 12.73 7.03
CA GLU A 8 1.19 12.56 7.83
C GLU A 8 1.01 11.34 8.74
N VAL A 9 1.96 10.39 8.68
CA VAL A 9 1.79 9.05 9.25
C VAL A 9 1.62 9.06 10.76
N PHE A 10 2.38 9.86 11.52
CA PHE A 10 2.34 9.81 12.99
C PHE A 10 1.20 10.62 13.61
N SER A 11 0.57 11.50 12.84
CA SER A 11 -0.64 12.26 13.23
C SER A 11 -1.89 11.83 12.46
N CYS A 12 -1.86 10.70 11.76
CA CYS A 12 -2.96 10.25 10.93
C CYS A 12 -4.18 9.84 11.76
N THR A 13 -5.33 9.80 11.09
CA THR A 13 -6.49 9.06 11.59
C THR A 13 -6.16 7.56 11.58
N VAL A 14 -6.53 6.86 12.64
CA VAL A 14 -6.30 5.41 12.79
C VAL A 14 -7.67 4.74 12.86
N PHE A 15 -7.81 3.60 12.19
CA PHE A 15 -9.04 2.81 12.27
C PHE A 15 -9.33 2.42 13.72
N PRO A 16 -10.59 2.49 14.20
CA PRO A 16 -10.91 2.17 15.59
C PRO A 16 -10.45 0.75 15.99
N GLY A 17 -9.52 0.66 16.94
CA GLY A 17 -8.98 -0.60 17.46
C GLY A 17 -7.56 -0.93 16.98
N ASP A 18 -7.10 -0.28 15.93
CA ASP A 18 -5.76 -0.49 15.37
C ASP A 18 -4.65 0.16 16.22
N PRO A 19 -3.40 -0.36 16.14
CA PRO A 19 -2.27 0.30 16.76
C PRO A 19 -2.01 1.67 16.12
N LYS A 20 -1.68 2.65 16.97
CA LYS A 20 -1.20 3.94 16.47
C LYS A 20 0.23 3.76 15.93
N PRO A 21 0.59 4.46 14.85
CA PRO A 21 1.96 4.48 14.36
C PRO A 21 2.86 5.23 15.35
N GLU A 22 3.99 4.63 15.68
CA GLU A 22 4.96 5.15 16.64
C GLU A 22 6.35 5.26 16.02
N LYS A 23 7.12 6.22 16.52
CA LYS A 23 8.53 6.38 16.19
C LYS A 23 9.39 6.47 17.45
N LYS A 24 10.57 5.86 17.40
CA LYS A 24 11.56 5.87 18.47
C LYS A 24 12.90 6.35 17.94
N THR A 25 13.49 7.35 18.58
CA THR A 25 14.90 7.71 18.32
C THR A 25 15.81 6.61 18.83
N LEU A 26 16.54 5.96 17.93
CA LEU A 26 17.53 4.93 18.21
C LEU A 26 18.95 5.50 18.34
N MET A 27 19.26 6.52 17.52
CA MET A 27 20.51 7.28 17.57
C MET A 27 20.23 8.76 17.35
N SER A 28 21.05 9.62 17.94
CA SER A 28 20.90 11.07 17.84
C SER A 28 22.25 11.77 17.78
N VAL A 29 22.47 12.55 16.71
CA VAL A 29 23.69 13.35 16.53
C VAL A 29 23.89 14.33 17.69
N SER A 30 22.81 14.92 18.22
CA SER A 30 22.91 15.85 19.35
C SER A 30 23.35 15.18 20.66
N LYS A 31 23.27 13.84 20.74
CA LYS A 31 23.78 13.03 21.85
C LYS A 31 25.18 12.45 21.58
N GLY A 32 25.80 12.81 20.45
CA GLY A 32 27.13 12.35 20.05
C GLY A 32 27.16 11.08 19.20
N ASP A 33 26.01 10.58 18.74
CA ASP A 33 25.96 9.45 17.80
C ASP A 33 26.36 9.89 16.38
N VAL A 34 26.73 8.93 15.52
CA VAL A 34 27.19 9.21 14.15
C VAL A 34 26.08 9.67 13.19
N CYS A 35 24.82 9.41 13.52
CA CYS A 35 23.67 9.79 12.71
C CYS A 35 22.40 9.88 13.56
N ASN A 36 21.36 10.45 12.96
CA ASN A 36 20.00 10.32 13.49
C ASN A 36 19.39 9.06 12.91
N LEU A 37 19.00 8.13 13.78
CA LEU A 37 18.36 6.89 13.39
C LEU A 37 17.03 6.78 14.12
N THR A 38 15.96 6.55 13.37
CA THR A 38 14.60 6.44 13.89
C THR A 38 14.03 5.08 13.53
N GLY A 39 13.58 4.34 14.54
CA GLY A 39 12.81 3.10 14.37
C GLY A 39 11.33 3.40 14.31
N LEU A 40 10.59 2.67 13.47
CA LEU A 40 9.16 2.82 13.26
C LEU A 40 8.41 1.56 13.69
N SER A 41 7.19 1.70 14.21
CA SER A 41 6.27 0.61 14.53
C SER A 41 4.85 1.03 14.15
N MET A 42 4.21 0.30 13.24
CA MET A 42 2.90 0.63 12.66
C MET A 42 2.26 -0.61 12.03
N CYS A 43 0.94 -0.63 11.84
CA CYS A 43 0.29 -1.61 10.97
C CYS A 43 0.34 -1.15 9.50
N ALA A 44 0.00 -2.04 8.57
CA ALA A 44 -0.03 -1.75 7.14
C ALA A 44 -1.11 -0.73 6.74
N HIS A 45 -2.14 -0.56 7.58
CA HIS A 45 -3.33 0.24 7.34
C HIS A 45 -3.31 1.62 8.05
N ASN A 46 -2.13 2.05 8.52
CA ASN A 46 -1.98 3.36 9.13
C ASN A 46 -1.76 4.45 8.06
N GLY A 47 -2.54 5.54 8.17
CA GLY A 47 -2.47 6.70 7.28
C GLY A 47 -3.00 6.38 5.89
N THR A 48 -2.40 7.00 4.87
CA THR A 48 -2.71 6.72 3.48
C THR A 48 -2.07 5.40 3.07
N HIS A 49 -2.90 4.43 2.70
CA HIS A 49 -2.45 3.07 2.49
C HIS A 49 -3.26 2.37 1.42
N VAL A 50 -2.77 1.21 1.00
CA VAL A 50 -3.46 0.35 0.05
C VAL A 50 -3.73 -1.02 0.64
N ASP A 51 -4.88 -1.57 0.29
CA ASP A 51 -5.27 -2.93 0.65
C ASP A 51 -5.03 -3.87 -0.53
N ALA A 52 -4.36 -4.98 -0.24
CA ALA A 52 -4.26 -6.10 -1.15
C ALA A 52 -5.44 -7.07 -0.95
N PRO A 53 -5.75 -7.93 -1.93
CA PRO A 53 -6.79 -8.94 -1.77
C PRO A 53 -6.65 -9.81 -0.51
N TYR A 54 -5.42 -10.09 -0.09
CA TYR A 54 -5.14 -10.86 1.13
C TYR A 54 -5.77 -10.29 2.41
N HIS A 55 -6.04 -8.98 2.47
CA HIS A 55 -6.62 -8.34 3.65
C HIS A 55 -7.96 -8.94 4.09
N PHE A 56 -8.80 -9.36 3.13
CA PHE A 56 -10.09 -10.01 3.42
C PHE A 56 -10.25 -11.40 2.77
N LEU A 57 -9.29 -11.84 1.94
CA LEU A 57 -9.34 -13.12 1.23
C LEU A 57 -8.08 -13.93 1.54
N ASN A 58 -8.19 -15.01 2.31
CA ASN A 58 -7.03 -15.83 2.73
C ASN A 58 -6.17 -16.36 1.57
N ASP A 59 -6.79 -16.65 0.42
CA ASP A 59 -6.10 -17.10 -0.80
C ASP A 59 -5.81 -15.94 -1.78
N GLY A 60 -6.05 -14.71 -1.34
CA GLY A 60 -5.82 -13.48 -2.09
C GLY A 60 -4.32 -13.16 -2.21
N LYS A 61 -3.99 -12.36 -3.23
CA LYS A 61 -2.63 -11.85 -3.41
C LYS A 61 -2.25 -10.95 -2.25
N THR A 62 -1.04 -11.15 -1.72
CA THR A 62 -0.40 -10.23 -0.78
C THR A 62 0.14 -9.02 -1.53
N ILE A 63 0.43 -7.93 -0.83
CA ILE A 63 0.74 -6.64 -1.47
C ILE A 63 1.96 -6.70 -2.40
N ASP A 64 2.98 -7.52 -2.07
CA ASP A 64 4.17 -7.76 -2.90
C ASP A 64 3.88 -8.55 -4.20
N GLN A 65 2.72 -9.21 -4.28
CA GLN A 65 2.29 -10.00 -5.43
C GLN A 65 1.32 -9.23 -6.36
N VAL A 66 0.79 -8.10 -5.89
CA VAL A 66 -0.03 -7.20 -6.73
C VAL A 66 0.90 -6.45 -7.69
N GLY A 67 0.54 -6.44 -8.98
CA GLY A 67 1.30 -5.67 -9.99
C GLY A 67 1.26 -4.17 -9.71
N LEU A 68 2.18 -3.41 -10.29
CA LEU A 68 2.22 -1.94 -10.07
C LEU A 68 1.16 -1.18 -10.87
N GLU A 69 0.53 -1.85 -11.84
CA GLU A 69 -0.44 -1.27 -12.76
C GLU A 69 -1.58 -0.55 -12.01
N PRO A 70 -2.25 -1.11 -10.99
CA PRO A 70 -3.34 -0.41 -10.30
C PRO A 70 -2.92 0.91 -9.65
N PHE A 71 -1.66 1.04 -9.21
CA PHE A 71 -1.18 2.15 -8.39
C PHE A 71 -0.61 3.33 -9.19
N ILE A 72 -0.40 3.16 -10.50
CA ILE A 72 0.14 4.18 -11.39
C ILE A 72 -0.70 4.26 -12.65
N GLY A 73 -1.29 5.42 -12.90
CA GLY A 73 -2.03 5.63 -14.13
C GLY A 73 -3.08 6.72 -14.03
N ASP A 74 -3.78 6.94 -15.14
CA ASP A 74 -4.87 7.91 -15.18
C ASP A 74 -5.97 7.51 -14.18
N CYS A 75 -6.41 8.48 -13.39
CA CYS A 75 -7.52 8.36 -12.44
C CYS A 75 -8.48 9.52 -12.59
N PHE A 76 -9.71 9.32 -12.12
CA PHE A 76 -10.74 10.34 -12.07
C PHE A 76 -11.09 10.66 -10.62
N VAL A 77 -11.09 11.94 -10.26
CA VAL A 77 -11.50 12.45 -8.95
C VAL A 77 -12.95 12.92 -9.03
N VAL A 78 -13.79 12.42 -8.14
CA VAL A 78 -15.17 12.86 -7.89
C VAL A 78 -15.34 13.27 -6.44
N ARG A 79 -16.40 14.02 -6.14
CA ARG A 79 -16.80 14.38 -4.78
C ARG A 79 -18.20 13.84 -4.48
N HIS A 80 -18.38 13.31 -3.28
CA HIS A 80 -19.66 12.81 -2.80
C HIS A 80 -19.76 12.93 -1.29
N GLU A 81 -20.99 13.07 -0.78
CA GLU A 81 -21.26 13.10 0.67
C GLU A 81 -22.34 12.05 0.98
N GLY A 82 -22.12 11.26 2.03
CA GLY A 82 -23.01 10.17 2.41
C GLY A 82 -22.83 8.91 1.57
N ASN A 83 -23.90 8.13 1.45
CA ASN A 83 -23.85 6.84 0.78
C ASN A 83 -23.73 7.00 -0.74
N VAL A 84 -22.73 6.33 -1.33
CA VAL A 84 -22.61 6.17 -2.78
C VAL A 84 -23.57 5.05 -3.20
N SER A 85 -24.60 5.39 -3.96
CA SER A 85 -25.58 4.44 -4.53
C SER A 85 -25.05 3.76 -5.80
N ALA A 86 -25.78 2.78 -6.31
CA ALA A 86 -25.46 2.15 -7.60
C ALA A 86 -25.56 3.17 -8.75
N GLU A 87 -26.55 4.06 -8.70
CA GLU A 87 -26.76 5.13 -9.68
C GLU A 87 -25.62 6.15 -9.64
N ASP A 88 -25.14 6.51 -8.45
CA ASP A 88 -23.95 7.36 -8.29
C ASP A 88 -22.71 6.69 -8.90
N ALA A 89 -22.52 5.39 -8.62
CA ALA A 89 -21.41 4.62 -9.16
C ALA A 89 -21.41 4.59 -10.70
N GLU A 90 -22.58 4.35 -11.32
CA GLU A 90 -22.72 4.41 -12.78
C GLU A 90 -22.40 5.80 -13.34
N SER A 91 -22.88 6.85 -12.67
CA SER A 91 -22.61 8.24 -13.04
C SER A 91 -21.10 8.57 -12.97
N PHE A 92 -20.43 8.15 -11.91
CA PHE A 92 -18.99 8.37 -11.71
C PHE A 92 -18.17 7.66 -12.80
N LEU A 93 -18.49 6.38 -13.08
CA LEU A 93 -17.82 5.61 -14.11
C LEU A 93 -18.00 6.21 -15.50
N LYS A 94 -19.21 6.68 -15.83
CA LYS A 94 -19.49 7.35 -17.09
C LYS A 94 -18.62 8.60 -17.26
N ARG A 95 -18.57 9.47 -16.25
CA ARG A 95 -17.74 10.69 -16.26
C ARG A 95 -16.24 10.37 -16.37
N ALA A 96 -15.78 9.33 -15.66
CA ALA A 96 -14.39 8.88 -15.72
C ALA A 96 -14.03 8.35 -17.11
N GLU A 97 -14.94 7.62 -17.76
CA GLU A 97 -14.77 7.11 -19.12
C GLU A 97 -14.75 8.24 -20.17
N GLU A 98 -15.68 9.20 -20.07
CA GLU A 98 -15.69 10.39 -20.93
C GLU A 98 -14.39 11.21 -20.81
N ALA A 99 -13.76 11.22 -19.63
CA ALA A 99 -12.46 11.85 -19.40
C ALA A 99 -11.26 10.98 -19.83
N GLY A 100 -11.47 9.72 -20.22
CA GLY A 100 -10.41 8.76 -20.54
C GLY A 100 -9.58 8.35 -19.32
N ALA A 101 -10.21 8.19 -18.15
CA ALA A 101 -9.60 7.78 -16.88
C ALA A 101 -10.47 6.75 -16.12
N GLY A 102 -11.13 5.84 -16.86
CA GLY A 102 -12.13 4.91 -16.33
C GLY A 102 -11.60 3.67 -15.60
N GLU A 103 -10.29 3.56 -15.35
CA GLU A 103 -9.69 2.41 -14.66
C GLU A 103 -9.50 2.63 -13.15
N ARG A 104 -9.42 3.89 -12.70
CA ARG A 104 -9.15 4.25 -11.30
C ARG A 104 -10.04 5.42 -10.89
N LEU A 105 -10.70 5.29 -9.74
CA LEU A 105 -11.63 6.30 -9.25
C LEU A 105 -11.25 6.72 -7.83
N LEU A 106 -11.15 8.01 -7.57
CA LEU A 106 -10.95 8.56 -6.24
C LEU A 106 -12.18 9.38 -5.84
N ILE A 107 -12.74 9.09 -4.68
CA ILE A 107 -13.96 9.70 -4.16
C ILE A 107 -13.58 10.56 -2.95
N GLY A 108 -13.65 11.88 -3.11
CA GLY A 108 -13.49 12.85 -2.03
C GLY A 108 -14.80 13.18 -1.33
N GLY A 109 -14.73 13.72 -0.12
CA GLY A 109 -15.88 13.97 0.75
C GLY A 109 -16.15 12.82 1.73
N LYS A 110 -17.16 12.98 2.59
CA LYS A 110 -17.55 11.94 3.56
C LYS A 110 -18.40 10.87 2.89
N ALA A 111 -17.82 10.20 1.91
CA ALA A 111 -18.47 9.19 1.10
C ALA A 111 -18.31 7.80 1.73
N THR A 112 -19.40 7.03 1.72
CA THR A 112 -19.43 5.62 2.11
C THR A 112 -19.90 4.79 0.93
N VAL A 113 -19.06 3.89 0.42
CA VAL A 113 -19.46 3.01 -0.69
C VAL A 113 -20.43 1.96 -0.17
N THR A 114 -21.61 1.86 -0.79
CA THR A 114 -22.58 0.80 -0.48
C THR A 114 -22.22 -0.51 -1.18
N ALA A 115 -22.74 -1.64 -0.70
CA ALA A 115 -22.56 -2.94 -1.36
C ALA A 115 -23.05 -2.93 -2.82
N GLU A 116 -24.14 -2.22 -3.12
CA GLU A 116 -24.64 -2.12 -4.50
C GLU A 116 -23.73 -1.29 -5.40
N ALA A 117 -23.20 -0.16 -4.91
CA ALA A 117 -22.18 0.60 -5.62
C ALA A 117 -20.89 -0.22 -5.84
N ALA A 118 -20.46 -0.98 -4.83
CA ALA A 118 -19.30 -1.86 -4.92
C ALA A 118 -19.47 -2.90 -6.04
N LYS A 119 -20.66 -3.50 -6.19
CA LYS A 119 -20.95 -4.44 -7.28
C LYS A 119 -20.84 -3.77 -8.66
N VAL A 120 -21.30 -2.53 -8.80
CA VAL A 120 -21.17 -1.75 -10.05
C VAL A 120 -19.69 -1.52 -10.38
N PHE A 121 -18.90 -1.07 -9.41
CA PHE A 121 -17.46 -0.85 -9.60
C PHE A 121 -16.70 -2.14 -9.95
N ALA A 122 -17.00 -3.23 -9.23
CA ALA A 122 -16.43 -4.55 -9.47
C ALA A 122 -16.79 -5.08 -10.87
N ALA A 123 -18.05 -4.95 -11.30
CA ALA A 123 -18.50 -5.39 -12.61
C ALA A 123 -17.83 -4.61 -13.76
N ARG A 124 -17.50 -3.33 -13.52
CA ARG A 124 -16.74 -2.50 -14.48
C ARG A 124 -15.26 -2.89 -14.59
N GLY A 125 -14.73 -3.58 -13.58
CA GLY A 125 -13.32 -3.98 -13.50
C GLY A 125 -12.38 -2.83 -13.22
N LEU A 126 -12.72 -1.96 -12.25
CA LEU A 126 -11.78 -0.94 -11.77
C LEU A 126 -10.52 -1.62 -11.23
N LEU A 127 -9.36 -1.04 -11.53
CA LEU A 127 -8.10 -1.49 -10.97
C LEU A 127 -7.94 -0.98 -9.54
N LEU A 128 -8.38 0.26 -9.27
CA LEU A 128 -8.26 0.90 -7.97
C LEU A 128 -9.47 1.79 -7.68
N ILE A 129 -9.95 1.75 -6.44
CA ILE A 129 -10.85 2.77 -5.88
C ILE A 129 -10.20 3.38 -4.65
N GLY A 130 -10.35 4.69 -4.43
CA GLY A 130 -9.84 5.33 -3.24
C GLY A 130 -10.79 6.33 -2.61
N ASN A 131 -10.65 6.55 -1.31
CA ASN A 131 -11.52 7.39 -0.50
C ASN A 131 -10.79 8.02 0.71
N GLU A 132 -11.38 9.05 1.31
CA GLU A 132 -10.72 9.78 2.42
C GLU A 132 -10.83 9.10 3.79
N SER A 133 -11.76 8.16 3.97
CA SER A 133 -11.90 7.40 5.23
C SER A 133 -10.85 6.29 5.33
N GLN A 134 -10.64 5.75 6.55
CA GLN A 134 -9.82 4.55 6.81
C GLN A 134 -10.57 3.24 6.52
N THR A 135 -11.61 3.30 5.68
CA THR A 135 -12.39 2.17 5.16
C THR A 135 -13.23 2.66 3.99
N VAL A 136 -13.32 1.91 2.91
CA VAL A 136 -14.15 2.24 1.73
C VAL A 136 -15.66 2.07 1.99
N GLY A 137 -16.02 1.12 2.85
CA GLY A 137 -17.39 0.78 3.23
C GLY A 137 -17.81 1.36 4.59
N PRO A 138 -19.01 1.02 5.08
CA PRO A 138 -19.48 1.44 6.40
C PRO A 138 -18.51 1.02 7.52
N GLU A 139 -18.16 1.94 8.42
CA GLU A 139 -17.20 1.68 9.51
C GLU A 139 -17.63 0.57 10.47
N ASP A 140 -18.93 0.37 10.65
CA ASP A 140 -19.52 -0.66 11.51
C ASP A 140 -19.64 -2.04 10.83
N ALA A 141 -19.53 -2.09 9.51
CA ALA A 141 -19.65 -3.33 8.72
C ALA A 141 -18.81 -3.28 7.43
N PRO A 142 -17.47 -3.08 7.51
CA PRO A 142 -16.65 -2.81 6.32
C PRO A 142 -16.49 -4.04 5.41
N MET A 143 -16.60 -5.24 5.96
CA MET A 143 -16.24 -6.51 5.31
C MET A 143 -16.94 -6.76 3.97
N GLU A 144 -18.23 -6.47 3.84
CA GLU A 144 -19.00 -6.82 2.63
C GLU A 144 -18.45 -6.08 1.40
N VAL A 145 -18.17 -4.78 1.54
CA VAL A 145 -17.66 -3.94 0.44
C VAL A 145 -16.25 -4.38 0.04
N HIS A 146 -15.40 -4.68 1.02
CA HIS A 146 -14.03 -5.18 0.77
C HIS A 146 -14.06 -6.50 0.00
N LEU A 147 -14.88 -7.46 0.44
CA LEU A 147 -15.00 -8.76 -0.23
C LEU A 147 -15.45 -8.63 -1.69
N ILE A 148 -16.39 -7.72 -1.98
CA ILE A 148 -16.86 -7.47 -3.34
C ILE A 148 -15.74 -6.91 -4.22
N LEU A 149 -15.05 -5.86 -3.76
CA LEU A 149 -14.05 -5.14 -4.56
C LEU A 149 -12.75 -5.93 -4.68
N LEU A 150 -12.18 -6.36 -3.55
CA LEU A 150 -10.94 -7.15 -3.53
C LEU A 150 -11.13 -8.50 -4.22
N GLY A 151 -12.33 -9.10 -4.10
CA GLY A 151 -12.68 -10.34 -4.79
C GLY A 151 -12.75 -10.19 -6.31
N ALA A 152 -13.02 -8.99 -6.81
CA ALA A 152 -12.95 -8.65 -8.23
C ALA A 152 -11.54 -8.24 -8.68
N GLY A 153 -10.57 -8.15 -7.75
CA GLY A 153 -9.19 -7.73 -8.02
C GLY A 153 -8.98 -6.21 -8.02
N THR A 154 -9.99 -5.42 -7.63
CA THR A 154 -9.86 -3.98 -7.40
C THR A 154 -9.13 -3.74 -6.09
N VAL A 155 -7.99 -3.06 -6.09
CA VAL A 155 -7.32 -2.66 -4.85
C VAL A 155 -7.93 -1.39 -4.27
N LEU A 156 -7.79 -1.20 -2.96
CA LEU A 156 -8.34 -0.05 -2.25
C LEU A 156 -7.21 0.92 -1.89
N LEU A 157 -7.45 2.22 -2.02
CA LEU A 157 -6.55 3.29 -1.60
C LEU A 157 -7.27 4.17 -0.58
N GLU A 158 -7.00 3.93 0.69
CA GLU A 158 -7.75 4.52 1.79
C GLU A 158 -6.95 5.60 2.51
N GLY A 159 -7.66 6.47 3.22
CA GLY A 159 -7.05 7.55 3.98
C GLY A 159 -6.36 8.60 3.12
N ILE A 160 -6.80 8.83 1.87
CA ILE A 160 -6.30 9.94 1.05
C ILE A 160 -6.89 11.28 1.49
N ARG A 161 -6.33 12.38 0.99
CA ARG A 161 -6.76 13.76 1.26
C ARG A 161 -7.02 14.50 -0.04
N LEU A 162 -8.28 14.76 -0.34
CA LEU A 162 -8.78 15.40 -1.57
C LEU A 162 -9.41 16.78 -1.31
N GLU A 163 -9.31 17.31 -0.09
CA GLU A 163 -9.69 18.69 0.20
C GLU A 163 -8.97 19.68 -0.74
N GLY A 164 -9.73 20.54 -1.41
CA GLY A 164 -9.21 21.54 -2.34
C GLY A 164 -8.75 20.98 -3.70
N ILE A 165 -8.91 19.66 -3.95
CA ILE A 165 -8.62 19.05 -5.25
C ILE A 165 -9.87 19.13 -6.13
N PRO A 166 -9.82 19.82 -7.29
CA PRO A 166 -10.94 19.86 -8.21
C PRO A 166 -11.26 18.47 -8.78
N GLU A 167 -12.54 18.19 -9.03
CA GLU A 167 -12.95 17.01 -9.77
C GLU A 167 -12.33 17.00 -11.18
N GLY A 168 -12.00 15.81 -11.68
CA GLY A 168 -11.44 15.67 -13.02
C GLY A 168 -10.37 14.59 -13.13
N LYS A 169 -9.64 14.62 -14.24
CA LYS A 169 -8.61 13.64 -14.58
C LYS A 169 -7.24 14.04 -14.05
N TYR A 170 -6.55 13.08 -13.45
CA TYR A 170 -5.18 13.20 -12.95
C TYR A 170 -4.37 11.95 -13.30
N LEU A 171 -3.05 12.05 -13.21
CA LEU A 171 -2.19 10.86 -13.11
C LEU A 171 -1.97 10.56 -11.63
N LEU A 172 -2.37 9.37 -11.19
CA LEU A 172 -2.14 8.85 -9.84
C LEU A 172 -0.77 8.17 -9.74
N MET A 173 -0.09 8.37 -8.62
CA MET A 173 1.09 7.62 -8.17
C MET A 173 0.88 7.28 -6.69
N ALA A 174 0.58 6.02 -6.39
CA ALA A 174 0.29 5.54 -5.03
C ALA A 174 0.89 4.15 -4.77
N GLN A 175 2.14 3.93 -5.20
CA GLN A 175 2.78 2.63 -5.13
C GLN A 175 2.98 2.19 -3.67
N PRO A 176 2.68 0.93 -3.33
CA PRO A 176 2.98 0.37 -2.01
C PRO A 176 4.48 0.19 -1.79
N LEU A 177 4.87 0.05 -0.53
CA LEU A 177 6.15 -0.55 -0.17
C LEU A 177 6.13 -2.04 -0.59
N ASN A 178 7.29 -2.58 -0.94
CA ASN A 178 7.44 -4.00 -1.24
C ASN A 178 7.50 -4.83 0.06
N LEU A 179 6.35 -5.08 0.67
CA LEU A 179 6.20 -5.81 1.93
C LEU A 179 5.75 -7.25 1.67
N GLY A 180 6.70 -8.18 1.75
CA GLY A 180 6.48 -9.60 1.50
C GLY A 180 5.42 -10.22 2.42
N GLY A 181 4.35 -10.78 1.84
CA GLY A 181 3.34 -11.52 2.59
C GLY A 181 2.34 -10.65 3.37
N CYS A 182 2.37 -9.33 3.20
CA CYS A 182 1.48 -8.41 3.91
C CYS A 182 0.14 -8.22 3.20
N ASP A 183 -0.88 -7.88 3.99
CA ASP A 183 -2.26 -7.60 3.59
C ASP A 183 -2.46 -6.21 3.00
N GLY A 184 -1.56 -5.28 3.26
CA GLY A 184 -1.57 -3.95 2.67
C GLY A 184 -0.22 -3.27 2.79
N SER A 185 -0.19 -1.98 2.47
CA SER A 185 1.00 -1.15 2.71
C SER A 185 0.63 0.32 2.80
N PRO A 186 1.28 1.10 3.69
CA PRO A 186 1.26 2.55 3.57
C PRO A 186 1.87 2.97 2.23
N CYS A 187 1.44 4.11 1.70
CA CYS A 187 2.01 4.70 0.49
C CYS A 187 2.05 6.22 0.58
N ARG A 188 2.82 6.83 -0.32
CA ARG A 188 2.74 8.28 -0.58
C ARG A 188 1.95 8.49 -1.86
N ALA A 189 0.66 8.74 -1.72
CA ALA A 189 -0.23 9.02 -2.83
C ALA A 189 -0.07 10.47 -3.30
N VAL A 190 0.18 10.63 -4.60
CA VAL A 190 0.35 11.92 -5.27
C VAL A 190 -0.49 11.95 -6.54
N LEU A 191 -1.16 13.08 -6.80
CA LEU A 191 -1.79 13.38 -8.08
C LEU A 191 -0.94 14.34 -8.88
N GLN A 192 -0.76 14.06 -10.16
CA GLN A 192 -0.23 15.02 -11.11
C GLN A 192 -1.36 15.54 -12.00
N GLY A 193 -1.72 16.82 -11.79
CA GLY A 193 -2.61 17.54 -12.68
C GLY A 193 -1.88 17.95 -13.95
N ARG A 194 -2.53 17.80 -15.11
CA ARG A 194 -2.08 18.46 -16.34
C ARG A 194 -2.14 19.97 -16.14
N ALA A 195 -1.07 20.68 -16.51
CA ALA A 195 -1.21 22.12 -16.71
C ALA A 195 -2.33 22.33 -17.73
N PRO A 196 -3.21 23.33 -17.56
CA PRO A 196 -4.04 23.75 -18.68
C PRO A 196 -3.09 23.98 -19.85
N GLY A 197 -3.38 23.41 -21.01
CA GLY A 197 -2.73 23.84 -22.25
C GLY A 197 -2.88 25.36 -22.37
N PRO A 198 -2.02 26.06 -23.12
CA PRO A 198 -2.15 27.50 -23.28
C PRO A 198 -3.60 27.83 -23.64
N SER A 199 -4.29 28.52 -22.72
CA SER A 199 -5.64 28.99 -22.98
C SER A 199 -5.55 29.97 -24.15
N ALA A 200 -6.49 29.87 -25.09
CA ALA A 200 -6.60 30.83 -26.19
C ALA A 200 -6.77 32.27 -25.68
N ASP A 201 -7.17 32.41 -24.41
CA ASP A 201 -7.31 33.68 -23.71
C ASP A 201 -6.19 33.73 -22.66
N GLY A 202 -5.21 34.64 -22.83
CA GLY A 202 -3.97 34.74 -22.03
C GLY A 202 -4.12 35.09 -20.55
N ALA A 203 -5.00 34.41 -19.81
CA ALA A 203 -5.13 34.54 -18.38
C ALA A 203 -4.05 33.71 -17.67
N THR A 204 -3.11 34.41 -17.03
CA THR A 204 -2.08 33.83 -16.19
C THR A 204 -2.70 33.04 -15.02
N PRO A 205 -2.28 31.80 -14.75
CA PRO A 205 -2.77 31.04 -13.60
C PRO A 205 -2.41 31.76 -12.28
N PRO A 206 -3.28 31.73 -11.26
CA PRO A 206 -2.96 32.29 -9.95
C PRO A 206 -1.77 31.54 -9.34
N GLN A 207 -0.80 32.31 -8.84
CA GLN A 207 0.38 31.76 -8.16
C GLN A 207 -0.04 31.09 -6.86
N ALA A 208 0.50 29.89 -6.61
CA ALA A 208 0.32 29.17 -5.35
C ALA A 208 0.88 30.04 -4.21
N THR A 209 0.00 30.43 -3.28
CA THR A 209 0.41 31.15 -2.07
C THR A 209 1.16 30.19 -1.15
N GLU A 210 2.39 30.55 -0.81
CA GLU A 210 3.23 29.85 0.17
C GLU A 210 2.49 29.67 1.51
N CYS A 211 2.57 28.45 2.03
CA CYS A 211 2.07 28.10 3.35
C CYS A 211 2.87 28.88 4.41
N ARG A 212 2.28 29.94 4.97
CA ARG A 212 2.88 30.69 6.09
C ARG A 212 3.08 29.74 7.27
N LYS A 213 4.34 29.56 7.67
CA LYS A 213 4.68 29.02 9.00
C LYS A 213 4.17 30.02 10.03
N THR A 214 3.30 29.58 10.94
CA THR A 214 3.02 30.33 12.16
C THR A 214 4.13 30.04 13.15
N ASP A 215 4.94 31.06 13.44
CA ASP A 215 5.87 31.04 14.56
C ASP A 215 5.08 30.92 15.86
N SER A 216 5.33 29.87 16.63
CA SER A 216 4.83 29.74 18.01
C SER A 216 6.02 29.57 18.95
N ASP A 217 6.61 30.70 19.34
CA ASP A 217 7.46 30.79 20.51
C ASP A 217 6.66 31.42 21.66
N ALA A 218 6.41 30.64 22.71
CA ALA A 218 6.39 31.11 24.10
C ALA A 218 6.16 29.91 25.04
N ALA A 219 7.27 29.28 25.46
CA ALA A 219 7.29 28.45 26.65
C ALA A 219 7.28 29.36 27.90
N GLY A 220 6.32 29.12 28.80
CA GLY A 220 6.27 29.71 30.15
C GLY A 220 5.93 28.62 31.17
N PRO A 221 6.50 28.66 32.39
CA PRO A 221 6.59 27.49 33.24
C PRO A 221 5.32 27.30 34.06
N ASN A 222 4.71 26.11 34.03
CA ASN A 222 3.61 25.79 34.94
C ASN A 222 4.10 25.01 36.16
N LYS A 223 3.87 25.66 37.30
CA LYS A 223 4.11 25.20 38.67
C LYS A 223 3.37 23.89 38.95
N ALA A 224 4.05 23.04 39.71
CA ALA A 224 3.47 21.87 40.35
C ALA A 224 2.28 22.26 41.24
N VAL A 225 1.15 21.60 41.04
CA VAL A 225 0.08 21.53 42.04
C VAL A 225 -0.19 20.05 42.31
N ASN A 226 0.03 19.71 43.57
CA ASN A 226 -0.15 18.41 44.18
C ASN A 226 -1.63 18.24 44.51
N GLN A 227 -2.33 17.24 43.95
CA GLN A 227 -3.61 16.79 44.50
C GLN A 227 -3.74 15.27 44.46
N THR A 228 -4.32 14.82 45.56
CA THR A 228 -4.37 13.49 46.17
C THR A 228 -5.16 12.44 45.41
N SER A 229 -4.75 11.20 45.65
CA SER A 229 -5.42 9.92 45.37
C SER A 229 -6.92 9.91 45.66
N GLY A 230 -7.70 9.46 44.67
CA GLY A 230 -9.08 9.02 44.82
C GLY A 230 -9.35 7.85 43.89
N ALA A 231 -9.40 6.64 44.43
CA ALA A 231 -9.76 5.42 43.71
C ALA A 231 -11.25 5.42 43.39
N ILE A 232 -11.62 5.26 42.12
CA ILE A 232 -12.97 4.87 41.71
C ILE A 232 -12.86 3.63 40.84
N LYS A 233 -13.31 2.51 41.42
CA LYS A 233 -13.62 1.28 40.70
C LYS A 233 -14.91 1.52 39.90
N SER A 234 -14.89 1.30 38.59
CA SER A 234 -16.10 0.95 37.85
C SER A 234 -15.86 -0.33 37.06
N ALA A 235 -16.72 -1.30 37.33
CA ALA A 235 -16.74 -2.62 36.72
C ALA A 235 -17.47 -2.53 35.37
N ASN A 236 -16.93 -3.19 34.34
CA ASN A 236 -17.63 -3.45 33.10
C ASN A 236 -18.21 -4.88 33.14
N PRO A 237 -19.55 -5.07 33.16
CA PRO A 237 -20.17 -6.37 33.09
C PRO A 237 -20.67 -6.62 31.67
N ASN A 238 -19.82 -7.12 30.76
CA ASN A 238 -20.29 -7.84 29.58
C ASN A 238 -19.19 -8.73 28.98
N ALA A 239 -18.82 -9.76 29.74
CA ALA A 239 -18.10 -10.90 29.20
C ALA A 239 -18.94 -12.16 29.47
N LYS A 240 -19.91 -12.44 28.58
CA LYS A 240 -20.54 -13.77 28.50
C LYS A 240 -20.84 -14.18 27.06
N ARG A 241 -19.99 -15.10 26.59
CA ARG A 241 -20.38 -16.46 26.18
C ARG A 241 -20.96 -16.61 24.76
N VAL A 242 -20.09 -16.80 23.78
CA VAL A 242 -20.41 -17.67 22.63
C VAL A 242 -19.78 -19.03 22.87
N LYS A 243 -20.63 -20.04 22.99
CA LYS A 243 -20.27 -21.43 23.24
C LYS A 243 -19.71 -22.05 21.97
N SER A 244 -18.70 -22.89 22.17
CA SER A 244 -18.27 -23.96 21.27
C SER A 244 -19.45 -24.69 20.63
N PHE A 245 -19.55 -24.65 19.30
CA PHE A 245 -20.24 -25.65 18.51
C PHE A 245 -19.21 -26.33 17.62
N GLY A 246 -18.70 -27.46 18.10
CA GLY A 246 -17.76 -28.30 17.37
C GLY A 246 -17.92 -29.71 17.86
N GLN A 247 -18.83 -30.47 17.25
CA GLN A 247 -18.65 -31.89 16.95
C GLN A 247 -19.82 -32.47 16.13
N ALA A 248 -19.41 -33.32 15.18
CA ALA A 248 -20.16 -34.34 14.46
C ALA A 248 -21.09 -33.93 13.32
N PHE A 249 -20.59 -34.07 12.09
CA PHE A 249 -21.21 -34.94 11.08
C PHE A 249 -20.14 -35.41 10.07
N SER A 250 -19.49 -36.53 10.38
CA SER A 250 -18.80 -37.35 9.38
C SER A 250 -19.79 -38.39 8.86
N LYS A 251 -20.38 -38.14 7.69
CA LYS A 251 -20.96 -39.20 6.86
C LYS A 251 -20.54 -38.96 5.42
N GLY A 252 -19.77 -39.93 4.91
CA GLY A 252 -19.16 -39.89 3.60
C GLY A 252 -20.17 -39.90 2.46
N LEU A 253 -19.80 -39.23 1.38
CA LEU A 253 -20.39 -39.44 0.08
C LEU A 253 -19.29 -39.89 -0.88
N ARG A 254 -19.34 -41.18 -1.23
CA ARG A 254 -18.59 -41.79 -2.33
C ARG A 254 -19.00 -41.10 -3.63
N VAL A 255 -18.10 -40.38 -4.28
CA VAL A 255 -18.26 -40.03 -5.68
C VAL A 255 -17.66 -41.15 -6.52
N LYS A 256 -18.53 -41.85 -7.25
CA LYS A 256 -18.16 -42.87 -8.23
C LYS A 256 -17.38 -42.23 -9.37
N GLY A 257 -16.14 -42.67 -9.56
CA GLY A 257 -15.42 -42.46 -10.81
C GLY A 257 -16.17 -43.13 -11.96
N ARG A 258 -16.43 -42.37 -13.03
CA ARG A 258 -16.95 -42.90 -14.29
C ARG A 258 -15.91 -42.64 -15.37
N ALA A 259 -15.25 -43.72 -15.77
CA ALA A 259 -14.41 -43.77 -16.95
C ALA A 259 -15.26 -43.53 -18.21
N LEU A 260 -14.76 -42.70 -19.12
CA LEU A 260 -15.22 -42.64 -20.50
C LEU A 260 -14.09 -43.17 -21.38
N ALA A 261 -14.28 -44.41 -21.84
CA ALA A 261 -13.54 -45.00 -22.94
C ALA A 261 -14.05 -44.40 -24.26
N GLY A 262 -13.12 -44.12 -25.18
CA GLY A 262 -13.39 -43.44 -26.43
C GLY A 262 -14.08 -44.29 -27.50
N ARG A 263 -14.48 -43.59 -28.57
CA ARG A 263 -14.57 -44.09 -29.94
C ARG A 263 -14.23 -42.93 -30.87
N GLY A 264 -13.23 -43.13 -31.70
CA GLY A 264 -12.94 -42.24 -32.83
C GLY A 264 -13.85 -42.53 -34.01
N THR A 265 -13.99 -41.54 -34.88
CA THR A 265 -14.12 -41.71 -36.33
C THR A 265 -13.53 -40.47 -36.99
N GLU A 266 -12.59 -40.71 -37.91
CA GLU A 266 -12.00 -39.72 -38.81
C GLU A 266 -13.02 -39.18 -39.80
N SER A 267 -12.85 -37.92 -40.23
CA SER A 267 -13.03 -37.57 -41.63
C SER A 267 -12.31 -36.26 -41.97
N HIS A 268 -11.42 -36.34 -42.95
CA HIS A 268 -10.66 -35.27 -43.57
C HIS A 268 -11.52 -34.18 -44.24
N SER A 269 -11.06 -32.93 -44.15
CA SER A 269 -11.18 -31.94 -45.23
C SER A 269 -10.18 -30.80 -45.00
N ALA A 270 -9.02 -30.91 -45.66
CA ALA A 270 -7.95 -29.93 -45.64
C ALA A 270 -8.30 -28.69 -46.49
N ARG A 271 -8.27 -27.50 -45.88
CA ARG A 271 -8.29 -26.21 -46.59
C ARG A 271 -6.89 -25.59 -46.57
N LYS A 272 -6.25 -25.62 -47.74
CA LYS A 272 -4.92 -25.04 -48.02
C LYS A 272 -4.91 -23.52 -47.75
N ARG A 273 -3.97 -23.04 -46.93
CA ARG A 273 -3.52 -21.64 -46.91
C ARG A 273 -2.00 -21.58 -47.13
N ARG A 274 -1.60 -20.82 -48.16
CA ARG A 274 -0.24 -20.68 -48.68
C ARG A 274 0.67 -19.90 -47.71
N PRO A 275 1.97 -20.21 -47.62
CA PRO A 275 2.93 -19.41 -46.86
C PRO A 275 3.40 -18.19 -47.65
N ARG A 276 3.58 -17.06 -46.96
CA ARG A 276 4.13 -15.81 -47.50
C ARG A 276 5.63 -15.95 -47.75
N ARG A 277 6.05 -15.58 -48.97
CA ARG A 277 7.43 -15.59 -49.47
C ARG A 277 8.16 -14.34 -49.00
N CYS A 278 9.21 -14.52 -48.22
CA CYS A 278 10.17 -13.47 -47.85
C CYS A 278 11.29 -13.45 -48.91
N THR A 279 11.46 -12.33 -49.63
CA THR A 279 12.51 -12.17 -50.64
C THR A 279 13.77 -11.59 -50.01
N LYS A 280 14.84 -12.40 -49.98
CA LYS A 280 16.21 -11.96 -49.71
C LYS A 280 16.75 -11.17 -50.91
N LYS A 281 17.34 -10.00 -50.66
CA LYS A 281 18.38 -9.40 -51.51
C LYS A 281 19.75 -9.73 -50.89
N THR A 282 20.68 -10.16 -51.71
CA THR A 282 22.10 -10.41 -51.38
C THR A 282 22.99 -9.47 -52.18
N VAL A 283 23.84 -8.70 -51.49
CA VAL A 283 25.21 -8.24 -51.85
C VAL A 283 25.80 -7.78 -50.51
N GLY A 284 27.02 -8.04 -50.04
CA GLY A 284 28.21 -8.76 -50.51
C GLY A 284 29.17 -8.90 -49.31
N ARG A 285 30.21 -9.74 -49.47
CA ARG A 285 31.32 -10.05 -48.53
C ARG A 285 32.03 -8.78 -48.01
N GLU A 286 32.70 -8.75 -46.87
CA GLU A 286 33.96 -9.43 -46.44
C GLU A 286 34.07 -9.29 -44.90
N SER A 287 34.42 -10.28 -44.06
CA SER A 287 35.72 -10.89 -43.69
C SER A 287 35.83 -10.84 -42.15
N ARG A 288 36.21 -11.97 -41.54
CA ARG A 288 36.26 -12.29 -40.09
C ARG A 288 37.53 -11.71 -39.39
N PRO A 289 37.93 -12.15 -38.17
CA PRO A 289 37.37 -11.83 -36.84
C PRO A 289 38.47 -11.39 -35.82
N THR A 290 38.10 -10.78 -34.68
CA THR A 290 38.95 -10.66 -33.47
C THR A 290 38.07 -10.10 -32.36
N ALA A 291 38.19 -10.39 -31.07
CA ALA A 291 38.79 -11.45 -30.25
C ALA A 291 38.24 -11.15 -28.84
N LEU A 292 38.09 -12.18 -28.02
CA LEU A 292 37.66 -12.07 -26.62
C LEU A 292 38.59 -11.13 -25.84
N PHE A 293 38.02 -10.33 -24.95
CA PHE A 293 38.62 -10.00 -23.66
C PHE A 293 37.54 -10.07 -22.57
N PHE A 294 37.50 -11.21 -21.89
CA PHE A 294 37.04 -11.27 -20.50
C PHE A 294 38.18 -10.69 -19.65
N VAL A 295 37.87 -9.72 -18.80
CA VAL A 295 38.71 -9.36 -17.66
C VAL A 295 38.00 -9.84 -16.41
N ASP A 296 38.43 -11.00 -15.93
CA ASP A 296 38.29 -11.43 -14.55
C ASP A 296 39.30 -10.63 -13.72
N GLU A 297 38.84 -9.75 -12.84
CA GLU A 297 39.66 -9.29 -11.71
C GLU A 297 39.08 -9.83 -10.40
N PRO A 298 39.87 -10.58 -9.59
CA PRO A 298 39.44 -11.02 -8.28
C PRO A 298 39.55 -9.89 -7.25
N TYR A 299 38.42 -9.53 -6.66
CA TYR A 299 38.33 -8.68 -5.48
C TYR A 299 39.10 -9.33 -4.31
N SER A 300 40.25 -8.76 -3.96
CA SER A 300 41.06 -9.16 -2.81
C SER A 300 40.57 -8.45 -1.55
N ALA A 301 40.17 -9.23 -0.53
CA ALA A 301 39.78 -8.73 0.78
C ALA A 301 41.00 -8.23 1.57
N PRO A 302 40.92 -7.10 2.30
CA PRO A 302 42.00 -6.71 3.20
C PRO A 302 41.91 -7.49 4.53
N GLU A 303 43.03 -8.12 4.89
CA GLU A 303 43.26 -8.75 6.19
C GLU A 303 43.32 -7.72 7.33
N LYS A 304 42.66 -8.09 8.44
CA LYS A 304 42.95 -7.81 9.85
C LYS A 304 43.90 -6.63 10.14
N LEU A 305 43.34 -5.50 10.58
CA LEU A 305 44.04 -4.59 11.49
C LEU A 305 43.73 -4.93 12.95
N THR A 306 44.82 -5.05 13.68
CA THR A 306 44.99 -5.46 15.06
C THR A 306 44.38 -4.50 16.08
N SER A 307 43.94 -5.10 17.18
CA SER A 307 43.45 -4.54 18.44
C SER A 307 44.25 -3.32 18.95
N CYS A 308 43.56 -2.21 19.16
CA CYS A 308 44.00 -1.11 20.01
C CYS A 308 43.57 -1.40 21.46
N THR A 309 44.48 -1.97 22.25
CA THR A 309 44.32 -2.16 23.69
C THR A 309 44.44 -0.81 24.41
N ARG A 310 43.34 -0.33 24.99
CA ARG A 310 43.36 0.74 26.01
C ARG A 310 43.94 0.19 27.31
N ARG A 311 45.09 0.72 27.71
CA ARG A 311 45.64 0.62 29.07
C ARG A 311 44.59 1.09 30.10
N LYS A 312 44.21 0.22 31.04
CA LYS A 312 43.71 0.64 32.35
C LYS A 312 44.80 0.36 33.37
N GLN A 313 45.13 1.39 34.13
CA GLN A 313 46.08 1.38 35.23
C GLN A 313 45.62 0.44 36.35
N GLN A 314 46.62 -0.16 36.98
CA GLN A 314 46.53 -1.01 38.17
C GLN A 314 45.94 -0.24 39.36
N GLY A 315 44.99 -0.88 40.04
CA GLY A 315 44.60 -0.61 41.41
C GLY A 315 44.63 -1.95 42.15
N SER A 316 45.40 -1.98 43.23
CA SER A 316 45.81 -3.14 44.01
C SER A 316 44.73 -3.70 44.94
N GLU A 317 45.03 -4.89 45.46
CA GLU A 317 44.48 -5.56 46.65
C GLU A 317 43.25 -6.46 46.46
N ALA A 318 43.51 -7.77 46.46
CA ALA A 318 42.81 -8.70 47.34
C ALA A 318 43.62 -10.01 47.45
N THR A 319 43.97 -10.33 48.70
CA THR A 319 44.66 -11.51 49.18
C THR A 319 43.81 -12.77 49.00
N ALA A 320 44.39 -13.84 48.42
CA ALA A 320 43.81 -15.18 48.45
C ALA A 320 44.81 -16.15 49.09
N ARG A 321 44.36 -16.71 50.22
CA ARG A 321 45.09 -17.67 51.05
C ARG A 321 45.20 -19.02 50.33
N ILE A 322 46.39 -19.61 50.46
CA ILE A 322 46.72 -20.98 50.07
C ILE A 322 46.19 -21.93 51.13
N SER A 323 45.49 -22.99 50.69
CA SER A 323 45.33 -24.24 51.43
C SER A 323 45.32 -25.40 50.44
N VAL A 324 46.34 -26.25 50.49
CA VAL A 324 46.41 -27.61 49.93
C VAL A 324 47.12 -28.45 51.02
N PRO A 325 46.78 -29.73 51.24
CA PRO A 325 46.86 -30.42 52.52
C PRO A 325 48.27 -30.64 53.07
#